data_AF-A1ZRY6-F1
#
_entry.id   AF-A1ZRY6-F1
#
_cell.length_a   1.000
_cell.length_b   1.000
_cell.length_c   1.000
_cell.angle_alpha   90.00
_cell.angle_beta   90.00
_cell.angle_gamma   90.00
#
_symmetry.space_group_name_H-M   'P 1'
#
loop_
_entity.id
_entity.type
_entity.pdbx_description
1 polymer ?
#
loop_
_entity_poly.entity_id
_entity_poly.type
_entity_poly.pdbx_seq_one_letter_code
_entity_poly.pdbx_strand_id
1 'polypeptide(L)' 'MASAYGFTNLKVADMEAGLMYYSLAGQRLDAIIGYSTDGRIDAYNLTTLKDDKHYFPPTLWLPWYDKIP' A
#
# COMPACT_ATOMS: atom_id res chain seq x y z
N MET A 1 -5.81 -7.78 6.38
CA MET A 1 -5.56 -8.04 4.95
C MET A 1 -5.35 -9.53 4.68
N ALA A 2 -4.35 -10.18 5.29
CA ALA A 2 -3.99 -11.58 5.03
C ALA A 2 -5.19 -12.54 4.98
N SER A 3 -5.99 -12.59 6.05
CA SER A 3 -7.19 -13.43 6.12
C SER A 3 -8.26 -13.06 5.07
N ALA A 4 -8.53 -11.77 4.85
CA ALA A 4 -9.50 -11.32 3.86
C ALA A 4 -9.14 -11.81 2.43
N TYR A 5 -7.85 -11.96 2.15
CA TYR A 5 -7.32 -12.43 0.88
C TYR A 5 -6.93 -13.91 0.85
N GLY A 6 -7.12 -14.66 1.94
CA GLY A 6 -6.79 -16.09 2.02
C GLY A 6 -5.29 -16.38 2.16
N PHE A 7 -4.48 -15.39 2.51
CA PHE A 7 -3.06 -15.60 2.78
C PHE A 7 -2.86 -16.20 4.19
N THR A 8 -2.26 -17.39 4.24
CA THR A 8 -2.05 -18.15 5.49
C THR A 8 -0.60 -18.12 5.99
N ASN A 9 0.38 -17.95 5.11
CA ASN A 9 1.82 -18.03 5.42
C ASN A 9 2.60 -16.79 4.95
N LEU A 10 2.15 -15.58 5.30
CA LEU A 10 2.93 -14.37 5.04
C LEU A 10 4.01 -14.18 6.11
N LYS A 11 5.25 -13.95 5.67
CA LYS A 11 6.30 -13.40 6.54
C LYS A 11 6.24 -11.88 6.44
N VAL A 12 5.82 -11.24 7.52
CA VAL A 12 5.69 -9.78 7.58
C VAL A 12 6.87 -9.21 8.37
N ALA A 13 7.43 -8.10 7.88
CA ALA A 13 8.47 -7.35 8.56
C ALA A 13 8.11 -5.86 8.52
N ASP A 14 8.26 -5.19 9.67
CA ASP A 14 8.06 -3.75 9.76
C ASP A 14 9.33 -3.02 9.33
N MET A 15 9.17 -2.05 8.42
CA MET A 15 10.26 -1.30 7.81
C MET A 15 9.85 0.14 7.57
N GLU A 16 10.82 1.05 7.59
CA GLU A 16 10.60 2.44 7.17
C GLU A 16 10.24 2.49 5.67
N ALA A 17 9.40 3.46 5.27
CA ALA A 17 8.85 3.53 3.92
C ALA A 17 9.92 3.58 2.84
N GLY A 18 10.96 4.40 2.98
CA GLY A 18 12.09 4.45 2.06
C GLY A 18 12.77 3.09 1.89
N LEU A 19 13.00 2.37 2.98
CA LEU A 19 13.59 1.03 2.96
C LEU A 19 12.68 -0.02 2.30
N MET A 20 11.35 0.09 2.44
CA MET A 20 10.40 -0.80 1.78
C MET A 20 10.51 -0.71 0.26
N TYR A 21 10.42 0.50 -0.30
CA TYR A 21 10.52 0.70 -1.76
C TYR A 21 11.90 0.29 -2.31
N TYR A 22 12.98 0.64 -1.61
CA TYR A 22 14.34 0.23 -1.99
C TYR A 22 14.50 -1.30 -1.99
N SER A 23 13.96 -1.98 -0.97
CA SER A 23 14.06 -3.43 -0.85
C SER A 23 13.19 -4.17 -1.87
N LEU A 24 12.01 -3.63 -2.17
CA LEU A 24 11.13 -4.14 -3.23
C LEU A 24 11.78 -3.99 -4.61
N ALA A 25 12.31 -2.81 -4.94
CA ALA A 25 13.05 -2.58 -6.18
C ALA A 25 14.30 -3.48 -6.30
N GLY A 26 14.94 -3.75 -5.16
CA GLY A 26 16.06 -4.69 -5.06
C GLY A 26 15.66 -6.17 -4.99
N GLN A 27 14.40 -6.53 -5.22
CA GLN A 27 13.86 -7.91 -5.19
C GLN A 27 14.13 -8.66 -3.88
N ARG A 28 14.24 -7.94 -2.77
CA ARG A 28 14.38 -8.51 -1.41
C ARG A 28 13.04 -8.72 -0.73
N LEU A 29 11.99 -8.10 -1.25
CA LEU A 29 10.59 -8.25 -0.83
C LEU A 29 9.75 -8.51 -2.08
N ASP A 30 8.64 -9.23 -1.91
CA ASP A 30 7.70 -9.52 -3.01
C ASP A 30 6.61 -8.45 -3.13
N ALA A 31 6.22 -7.84 -2.01
CA ALA A 31 5.19 -6.80 -1.94
C ALA A 31 5.39 -5.93 -0.69
N ILE A 32 4.91 -4.69 -0.76
CA ILE A 32 4.91 -3.74 0.35
C ILE A 32 3.52 -3.10 0.48
N ILE A 33 3.22 -2.57 1.67
CA ILE A 33 2.06 -1.68 1.84
C ILE A 33 2.50 -0.28 1.38
N GLY A 34 1.78 0.27 0.41
CA GLY A 34 2.04 1.60 -0.14
C GLY A 34 0.74 2.33 -0.45
N TYR A 35 0.83 3.65 -0.60
CA TYR A 35 -0.28 4.48 -1.06
C TYR A 35 -0.25 4.58 -2.58
N SER A 36 -1.40 4.42 -3.24
CA SER A 36 -1.49 4.41 -4.71
C SER A 36 -1.02 5.71 -5.37
N THR A 37 -0.93 6.81 -4.63
CA THR A 37 -0.48 8.13 -5.08
C THR A 37 1.00 8.40 -4.79
N ASP A 38 1.76 7.43 -4.28
CA ASP A 38 3.17 7.61 -3.95
C ASP A 38 4.04 7.63 -5.22
N GLY A 39 4.73 8.74 -5.46
CA GLY A 39 5.57 8.92 -6.66
C GLY A 39 6.74 7.93 -6.76
N ARG A 40 7.10 7.23 -5.68
CA ARG A 40 8.10 6.16 -5.73
C ARG A 40 7.65 4.95 -6.53
N ILE A 41 6.34 4.76 -6.70
CA ILE A 41 5.81 3.69 -7.56
C ILE A 41 6.34 3.85 -8.98
N ASP A 42 6.17 5.04 -9.57
CA ASP A 42 6.67 5.33 -10.91
C ASP A 42 8.20 5.38 -10.95
N ALA A 43 8.84 5.99 -9.95
CA ALA A 43 10.31 6.11 -9.89
C ALA A 43 11.04 4.75 -9.87
N TYR A 44 10.43 3.74 -9.25
CA TYR A 44 10.96 2.37 -9.21
C TYR A 44 10.30 1.43 -10.23
N ASN A 45 9.45 1.96 -11.12
CA ASN A 45 8.68 1.18 -12.11
C ASN A 45 7.93 -0.01 -11.48
N LEU A 46 7.26 0.25 -10.35
CA LEU A 46 6.50 -0.72 -9.60
C LEU A 46 5.04 -0.75 -10.08
N THR A 47 4.37 -1.87 -9.83
CA THR A 47 2.95 -2.04 -10.17
C THR A 47 2.10 -2.11 -8.92
N THR A 48 0.98 -1.38 -8.92
CA THR A 48 -0.02 -1.46 -7.84
C THR A 48 -0.92 -2.67 -8.02
N LEU A 49 -1.27 -3.34 -6.92
CA LEU A 49 -2.22 -4.44 -6.93
C LEU A 49 -3.64 -3.91 -6.76
N LYS A 50 -4.58 -4.48 -7.51
CA LYS A 50 -6.01 -4.14 -7.40
C LYS A 50 -6.58 -4.74 -6.11
N ASP A 51 -7.25 -3.91 -5.30
CA ASP A 51 -8.06 -4.36 -4.16
C ASP A 51 -9.44 -4.82 -4.66
N ASP A 52 -9.55 -6.09 -5.04
CA ASP A 52 -10.74 -6.69 -5.63
C ASP A 52 -11.85 -6.99 -4.60
N LYS A 53 -11.49 -7.14 -3.32
CA LYS A 53 -12.43 -7.38 -2.22
C LYS A 53 -12.88 -6.11 -1.50
N HIS A 54 -12.44 -4.94 -1.97
CA HIS A 54 -12.70 -3.65 -1.32
C HIS A 54 -12.36 -3.68 0.18
N TYR A 55 -11.24 -4.32 0.51
CA TYR A 55 -10.78 -4.46 1.89
C TYR A 55 -10.41 -3.11 2.50
N PHE A 56 -9.79 -2.24 1.70
CA PHE A 56 -9.52 -0.87 2.11
C PHE A 56 -10.76 -0.01 1.81
N PRO A 57 -11.14 0.90 2.73
CA PRO A 57 -12.22 1.83 2.45
C PRO A 57 -11.86 2.67 1.21
N PRO A 58 -12.84 3.05 0.39
CA PRO A 58 -12.59 3.99 -0.70
C PRO A 58 -11.93 5.24 -0.12
N THR A 59 -10.93 5.78 -0.81
CA THR A 59 -10.24 7.02 -0.44
C THR A 59 -11.26 8.16 -0.44
N LEU A 60 -11.91 8.36 0.70
CA LEU A 60 -12.92 9.38 0.91
C LEU A 60 -12.15 10.66 1.23
N TRP A 61 -11.97 11.50 0.22
CA TRP A 61 -11.65 12.91 0.40
C TRP A 61 -12.87 13.56 1.03
N LEU A 62 -13.07 13.35 2.33
CA LEU A 62 -14.12 14.04 3.07
C LEU A 62 -13.74 15.52 3.10
N PRO A 63 -14.55 16.44 2.54
CA PRO A 63 -14.38 17.86 2.76
C PRO A 63 -14.83 18.14 4.20
N TRP A 64 -13.93 17.92 5.15
CA TRP A 64 -14.09 18.39 6.54
C TRP A 64 -14.17 19.93 6.63
N TYR A 65 -14.17 20.64 5.49
CA TYR A 65 -14.18 22.09 5.39
C TYR A 65 -15.59 22.71 5.54
N ASP A 66 -16.66 21.98 5.25
CA ASP A 66 -18.04 22.54 5.31
C ASP A 66 -18.66 22.54 6.72
N LYS A 67 -17.87 22.22 7.76
CA LYS A 67 -18.37 22.12 9.16
C LYS A 67 -17.47 22.77 10.21
N ILE A 68 -16.75 23.84 9.85
CA ILE A 68 -16.18 24.76 10.84
C ILE A 68 -17.09 26.01 10.86
N PRO A 69 -17.76 26.32 11.99
CA PRO A 69 -18.54 27.56 12.11
C PRO A 69 -17.69 28.82 12.01
#